data_AF-A0A814S125-F1
#
_entry.id   AF-A0A814S125-F1
#
_cell.length_a   1.000
_cell.length_b   1.000
_cell.length_c   1.000
_cell.angle_alpha   90.00
_cell.angle_beta   90.00
_cell.angle_gamma   90.00
#
_symmetry.space_group_name_H-M   'P 1'
#
loop_
_entity.id
_entity.type
_entity.pdbx_description
1 polymer ?
#
loop_
_entity_poly.entity_id
_entity_poly.type
_entity_poly.pdbx_seq_one_letter_code
_entity_poly.pdbx_strand_id
1 'polypeptide(L)'
;MGNIGHSLFDALYPAYVALIRFPPRHVRPFRILATLRECNGCHDEEIVNRFAGIGLLKQYVLNDMSIGNWFVFDELVMGCGLLCQRCTQPNLQLPGGVELDASRLFRDRMYAQHGIIAPPRRHRSSREGRNTHDILRAYIIENKRFTAMEWKEINAAIDEINNYTLMHQNQGITNSTKLNWPLINTKILRYGLIMPQKKQQSRFNNTITDAKSPTYELKENRFMAQLRIFRTIDIHVTGPGTGQMYQTFLPDGSVNINLGGLQELRRENGKRTFTTYMEQYMTSGTPYLKGLYYPINERPNGIKREQIVRLIREAAKMIMDGFSIPVNPTENLAPDGKLYIEMCEKDKQFCNLTTDRATDVPFGCYHFWVDEVVHERGIWRSQRKPDGSIKSDCPFNRTLLYELRKKYGIHHYD
;
A
#
# COMPACT_ATOMS: atom_id res chain seq x y z
N MET A 1 -16.85 9.07 -6.11
CA MET A 1 -15.66 8.45 -6.74
C MET A 1 -15.52 7.04 -6.20
N GLY A 2 -15.45 6.05 -7.07
CA GLY A 2 -15.08 4.69 -6.68
C GLY A 2 -13.74 4.68 -5.94
N ASN A 3 -13.57 3.74 -5.02
CA ASN A 3 -12.31 3.57 -4.31
C ASN A 3 -11.35 2.82 -5.23
N ILE A 4 -10.65 3.56 -6.10
CA ILE A 4 -9.76 3.01 -7.12
C ILE A 4 -8.70 2.06 -6.54
N GLY A 5 -8.29 2.20 -5.27
CA GLY A 5 -7.38 1.24 -4.66
C GLY A 5 -7.94 -0.18 -4.63
N HIS A 6 -9.23 -0.36 -4.35
CA HIS A 6 -9.84 -1.70 -4.40
C HIS A 6 -9.84 -2.24 -5.83
N SER A 7 -10.23 -1.44 -6.81
CA SER A 7 -10.21 -1.87 -8.22
C SER A 7 -8.79 -2.24 -8.69
N LEU A 8 -7.77 -1.54 -8.20
CA LEU A 8 -6.38 -1.82 -8.52
C LEU A 8 -5.83 -3.05 -7.79
N PHE A 9 -6.04 -3.18 -6.47
CA PHE A 9 -5.32 -4.17 -5.66
C PHE A 9 -6.14 -5.40 -5.30
N ASP A 10 -7.47 -5.32 -5.37
CA ASP A 10 -8.35 -6.47 -5.11
C ASP A 10 -8.61 -7.25 -6.41
N ALA A 11 -8.47 -6.60 -7.58
CA ALA A 11 -8.77 -7.20 -8.88
C ALA A 11 -7.59 -7.11 -9.87
N LEU A 12 -7.18 -5.91 -10.27
CA LEU A 12 -6.23 -5.73 -11.37
C LEU A 12 -4.83 -6.29 -11.08
N TYR A 13 -4.29 -6.00 -9.90
CA TYR A 13 -2.96 -6.44 -9.49
C TYR A 13 -2.87 -7.98 -9.41
N PRO A 14 -3.76 -8.70 -8.71
CA PRO A 14 -3.84 -10.16 -8.75
C PRO A 14 -3.84 -10.77 -10.16
N ALA A 15 -4.66 -10.23 -11.06
CA ALA A 15 -4.73 -10.70 -12.44
C ALA A 15 -3.41 -10.46 -13.18
N TYR A 16 -2.76 -9.31 -12.94
CA TYR A 16 -1.48 -9.00 -13.54
C TYR A 16 -0.33 -9.86 -12.99
N VAL A 17 -0.34 -10.20 -11.70
CA VAL A 17 0.62 -11.14 -11.09
C VAL A 17 0.53 -12.51 -11.76
N ALA A 18 -0.69 -13.00 -12.04
CA ALA A 18 -0.87 -14.23 -12.78
C ALA A 18 -0.28 -14.14 -14.20
N LEU A 19 -0.47 -13.01 -14.88
CA LEU A 19 0.09 -12.78 -16.22
C LEU A 19 1.62 -12.68 -16.25
N ILE A 20 2.25 -12.13 -15.20
CA ILE A 20 3.72 -12.03 -15.10
C ILE A 20 4.39 -13.40 -15.21
N ARG A 21 3.75 -14.45 -14.70
CA ARG A 21 4.25 -15.84 -14.74
C ARG A 21 4.32 -16.44 -16.15
N PHE A 22 3.77 -15.78 -17.16
CA PHE A 22 3.79 -16.21 -18.57
C PHE A 22 4.57 -15.20 -19.44
N PRO A 23 5.89 -15.03 -19.28
CA PRO A 23 6.66 -14.11 -20.13
C PRO A 23 6.64 -14.56 -21.61
N PRO A 24 6.61 -13.61 -22.58
CA PRO A 24 6.60 -12.15 -22.43
C PRO A 24 5.18 -11.55 -22.44
N ARG A 25 4.14 -12.29 -22.05
CA ARG A 25 2.74 -11.84 -22.19
C ARG A 25 2.44 -10.55 -21.41
N HIS A 26 3.00 -10.40 -20.21
CA HIS A 26 2.78 -9.22 -19.35
C HIS A 26 3.35 -7.91 -19.89
N VAL A 27 4.36 -7.95 -20.77
CA VAL A 27 4.93 -6.74 -21.40
C VAL A 27 4.17 -6.30 -22.65
N ARG A 28 3.38 -7.19 -23.26
CA ARG A 28 2.58 -6.87 -24.44
C ARG A 28 1.25 -6.20 -24.02
N PRO A 29 0.60 -5.44 -24.92
CA PRO A 29 -0.81 -5.08 -24.73
C PRO A 29 -1.66 -6.35 -24.62
N PHE A 30 -2.67 -6.32 -23.76
CA PHE A 30 -3.66 -7.38 -23.57
C PHE A 30 -5.05 -6.80 -23.39
N ARG A 31 -6.08 -7.65 -23.49
CA ARG A 31 -7.45 -7.28 -23.16
C ARG A 31 -7.79 -7.81 -21.77
N ILE A 32 -8.44 -6.99 -20.96
CA ILE A 32 -8.93 -7.44 -19.65
C ILE A 32 -10.39 -7.86 -19.81
N LEU A 33 -10.75 -9.04 -19.29
CA LEU A 33 -12.14 -9.43 -19.09
C LEU A 33 -12.50 -9.15 -17.63
N ALA A 34 -13.48 -8.28 -17.37
CA ALA A 34 -13.89 -7.98 -16.00
C ALA A 34 -15.38 -7.65 -15.86
N THR A 35 -15.90 -7.89 -14.66
CA THR A 35 -17.22 -7.49 -14.18
C THR A 35 -17.12 -6.12 -13.52
N LEU A 36 -16.94 -5.07 -14.31
CA LEU A 36 -17.00 -3.70 -13.78
C LEU A 36 -18.46 -3.25 -13.72
N ARG A 37 -18.92 -2.86 -12.53
CA ARG A 37 -20.22 -2.22 -12.38
C ARG A 37 -20.16 -0.85 -13.03
N GLU A 38 -21.12 -0.54 -13.90
CA GLU A 38 -21.26 0.81 -14.43
C GLU A 38 -21.48 1.78 -13.27
N CYS A 39 -20.58 2.74 -13.12
CA CYS A 39 -20.76 3.81 -12.17
C CYS A 39 -20.39 5.16 -12.77
N ASN A 40 -21.39 6.04 -12.82
CA ASN A 40 -21.25 7.39 -13.33
C ASN A 40 -20.18 8.15 -12.52
N GLY A 41 -19.10 8.56 -13.19
CA GLY A 41 -17.99 9.30 -12.58
C GLY A 41 -16.97 8.44 -11.83
N CYS A 42 -16.99 7.12 -11.98
CA CYS A 42 -15.85 6.29 -11.63
C CYS A 42 -14.80 6.33 -12.75
N HIS A 43 -13.54 6.45 -12.38
CA HIS A 43 -12.43 6.41 -13.34
C HIS A 43 -11.81 5.02 -13.48
N ASP A 44 -12.34 4.04 -12.73
CA ASP A 44 -11.79 2.69 -12.64
C ASP A 44 -11.77 1.99 -14.00
N GLU A 45 -12.86 2.10 -14.78
CA GLU A 45 -12.92 1.55 -16.14
C GLU A 45 -11.84 2.17 -17.04
N GLU A 46 -11.69 3.49 -17.02
CA GLU A 46 -10.69 4.20 -17.82
C GLU A 46 -9.27 3.77 -17.45
N ILE A 47 -8.98 3.63 -16.15
CA ILE A 47 -7.65 3.23 -15.63
C ILE A 47 -7.34 1.78 -16.00
N VAL A 48 -8.29 0.86 -15.78
CA VAL A 48 -8.14 -0.56 -16.13
C VAL A 48 -8.00 -0.74 -17.64
N ASN A 49 -8.82 -0.04 -18.43
CA ASN A 49 -8.77 -0.07 -19.89
C ASN A 49 -7.41 0.41 -20.42
N ARG A 50 -6.87 1.50 -19.88
CA ARG A 50 -5.53 1.98 -20.22
C ARG A 50 -4.45 0.99 -19.80
N PHE A 51 -4.50 0.47 -18.58
CA PHE A 51 -3.54 -0.52 -18.10
C PHE A 51 -3.46 -1.76 -19.01
N ALA A 52 -4.59 -2.19 -19.58
CA ALA A 52 -4.65 -3.30 -20.53
C ALA A 52 -3.88 -3.02 -21.83
N GLY A 53 -4.00 -1.79 -22.37
CA GLY A 53 -3.36 -1.36 -23.62
C GLY A 53 -4.11 -1.77 -24.89
N ILE A 54 -4.91 -2.86 -24.87
CA ILE A 54 -5.88 -3.18 -25.94
C ILE A 54 -7.29 -2.74 -25.53
N GLY A 55 -7.61 -2.88 -24.24
CA GLY A 55 -8.84 -2.36 -23.65
C GLY A 55 -9.54 -3.37 -22.75
N LEU A 56 -10.79 -3.05 -22.40
CA LEU A 56 -11.63 -3.82 -21.51
C LEU A 56 -12.77 -4.50 -22.27
N LEU A 57 -12.90 -5.81 -22.07
CA LEU A 57 -14.08 -6.60 -22.42
C LEU A 57 -14.96 -6.72 -21.18
N LYS A 58 -16.15 -6.15 -21.24
CA LYS A 58 -17.10 -6.20 -20.13
C LYS A 58 -17.84 -7.52 -20.13
N GLN A 59 -17.90 -8.19 -18.99
CA GLN A 59 -18.54 -9.51 -18.90
C GLN A 59 -20.02 -9.48 -19.34
N TYR A 60 -20.77 -8.42 -19.02
CA TYR A 60 -22.17 -8.35 -19.44
C TYR A 60 -22.32 -8.30 -20.96
N VAL A 61 -21.39 -7.66 -21.68
CA VAL A 61 -21.40 -7.66 -23.15
C VAL A 61 -21.20 -9.07 -23.68
N LEU A 62 -20.32 -9.86 -23.07
CA LEU A 62 -20.19 -11.29 -23.42
C LEU A 62 -21.44 -12.08 -23.08
N ASN A 63 -22.07 -11.83 -21.93
CA ASN A 63 -23.31 -12.50 -21.56
C ASN A 63 -24.42 -12.22 -22.58
N ASP A 64 -24.60 -10.96 -22.99
CA ASP A 64 -25.61 -10.56 -23.97
C ASP A 64 -25.34 -11.19 -25.34
N MET A 65 -24.08 -11.21 -25.76
CA MET A 65 -23.67 -11.82 -27.03
C MET A 65 -23.67 -13.37 -26.98
N SER A 66 -23.64 -13.98 -25.80
CA SER A 66 -23.63 -15.44 -25.61
C SER A 66 -24.96 -16.11 -25.88
N ILE A 67 -26.05 -15.35 -26.06
CA ILE A 67 -27.37 -15.91 -26.41
C ILE A 67 -27.27 -16.59 -27.77
N GLY A 68 -27.16 -17.92 -27.76
CA GLY A 68 -26.98 -18.74 -28.96
C GLY A 68 -25.56 -18.81 -29.52
N ASN A 69 -24.56 -18.22 -28.83
CA ASN A 69 -23.17 -18.21 -29.30
C ASN A 69 -22.19 -18.70 -28.22
N TRP A 70 -21.10 -19.33 -28.66
CA TRP A 70 -19.98 -19.70 -27.81
C TRP A 70 -18.79 -18.79 -28.10
N PHE A 71 -18.06 -18.41 -27.05
CA PHE A 71 -16.78 -17.71 -27.17
C PHE A 71 -15.64 -18.70 -27.01
N VAL A 72 -14.70 -18.66 -27.94
CA VAL A 72 -13.43 -19.37 -27.83
C VAL A 72 -12.33 -18.33 -27.66
N PHE A 73 -11.51 -18.52 -26.63
CA PHE A 73 -10.34 -17.69 -26.39
C PHE A 73 -9.10 -18.49 -26.78
N ASP A 74 -8.26 -17.94 -27.66
CA ASP A 74 -6.98 -18.57 -28.01
C ASP A 74 -6.07 -18.71 -26.78
N GLU A 75 -6.12 -17.74 -25.87
CA GLU A 75 -5.41 -17.73 -24.60
C GLU A 75 -6.23 -16.97 -23.56
N LEU A 76 -6.41 -17.57 -22.38
CA LEU A 76 -7.06 -16.96 -21.24
C LEU A 76 -6.19 -17.19 -20.00
N VAL A 77 -5.63 -16.11 -19.46
CA VAL A 77 -4.90 -16.15 -18.18
C VAL A 77 -5.84 -15.68 -17.07
N MET A 78 -6.07 -16.54 -16.09
CA MET A 78 -6.88 -16.23 -14.91
C MET A 78 -6.04 -16.37 -13.65
N GLY A 79 -6.19 -15.41 -12.73
CA GLY A 79 -5.58 -15.51 -11.41
C GLY A 79 -6.25 -16.59 -10.56
N CYS A 80 -5.50 -17.13 -9.59
CA CYS A 80 -6.13 -17.95 -8.55
C CYS A 80 -6.84 -17.04 -7.56
N GLY A 81 -8.01 -17.44 -7.07
CA GLY A 81 -8.81 -16.61 -6.16
C GLY A 81 -8.10 -16.24 -4.85
N LEU A 82 -6.97 -16.87 -4.54
CA LEU A 82 -6.12 -16.64 -3.37
C LEU A 82 -5.33 -15.33 -3.43
N LEU A 83 -5.23 -14.70 -4.60
CA LEU A 83 -4.58 -13.41 -4.77
C LEU A 83 -5.61 -12.32 -4.47
N CYS A 84 -5.89 -12.05 -3.19
CA CYS A 84 -6.86 -11.02 -2.78
C CYS A 84 -6.29 -10.12 -1.67
N GLN A 85 -6.88 -8.92 -1.51
CA GLN A 85 -6.42 -7.90 -0.56
C GLN A 85 -6.26 -8.41 0.88
N ARG A 86 -7.15 -9.32 1.31
CA ARG A 86 -7.19 -9.84 2.68
C ARG A 86 -6.81 -11.32 2.78
N CYS A 87 -6.38 -11.90 1.66
CA CYS A 87 -5.92 -13.27 1.62
C CYS A 87 -4.47 -13.27 2.08
N THR A 88 -4.27 -13.46 3.38
CA THR A 88 -2.94 -13.48 3.99
C THR A 88 -2.10 -14.61 3.41
N GLN A 89 -0.83 -14.32 3.15
CA GLN A 89 0.19 -15.31 2.79
C GLN A 89 1.01 -15.61 4.04
N PRO A 90 1.64 -16.80 4.16
CA PRO A 90 2.47 -17.14 5.32
C PRO A 90 3.55 -16.09 5.65
N ASN A 91 4.06 -15.43 4.61
CA ASN A 91 5.10 -14.40 4.70
C ASN A 91 4.55 -12.97 4.79
N LEU A 92 3.23 -12.80 4.90
CA LEU A 92 2.51 -11.53 4.92
C LEU A 92 2.97 -10.54 3.85
N GLN A 93 3.12 -11.00 2.61
CA GLN A 93 3.52 -10.17 1.47
C GLN A 93 2.40 -10.03 0.45
N LEU A 94 2.45 -8.91 -0.29
CA LEU A 94 1.69 -8.77 -1.53
C LEU A 94 2.08 -9.92 -2.49
N PRO A 95 1.12 -10.68 -3.06
CA PRO A 95 1.45 -11.86 -3.84
C PRO A 95 2.34 -11.58 -5.05
N GLY A 96 3.43 -12.35 -5.20
CA GLY A 96 4.44 -12.12 -6.24
C GLY A 96 5.27 -10.84 -6.06
N GLY A 97 5.07 -10.09 -4.96
CA GLY A 97 5.69 -8.80 -4.73
C GLY A 97 7.22 -8.82 -4.80
N VAL A 98 7.85 -9.74 -4.07
CA VAL A 98 9.31 -9.89 -4.02
C VAL A 98 9.79 -10.94 -5.03
N GLU A 99 9.19 -12.13 -5.01
CA GLU A 99 9.57 -13.27 -5.87
C GLU A 99 9.58 -12.90 -7.36
N LEU A 100 8.58 -12.14 -7.82
CA LEU A 100 8.39 -11.78 -9.22
C LEU A 100 8.62 -10.29 -9.49
N ASP A 101 9.06 -9.54 -8.48
CA ASP A 101 9.13 -8.06 -8.52
C ASP A 101 7.81 -7.43 -9.01
N ALA A 102 6.67 -8.07 -8.71
CA ALA A 102 5.41 -7.78 -9.38
C ALA A 102 4.87 -6.40 -9.05
N SER A 103 5.16 -5.87 -7.85
CA SER A 103 4.82 -4.49 -7.47
C SER A 103 5.54 -3.47 -8.36
N ARG A 104 6.82 -3.70 -8.68
CA ARG A 104 7.60 -2.82 -9.58
C ARG A 104 7.10 -2.92 -11.02
N LEU A 105 6.87 -4.15 -11.51
CA LEU A 105 6.35 -4.38 -12.86
C LEU A 105 4.95 -3.76 -13.04
N PHE A 106 4.10 -3.86 -12.03
CA PHE A 106 2.77 -3.26 -12.04
C PHE A 106 2.84 -1.73 -12.06
N ARG A 107 3.67 -1.15 -11.19
CA ARG A 107 3.94 0.30 -11.17
C ARG A 107 4.41 0.79 -12.53
N ASP A 108 5.46 0.18 -13.07
CA ASP A 108 6.11 0.65 -14.29
C ASP A 108 5.16 0.56 -15.49
N ARG A 109 4.35 -0.51 -15.56
CA ARG A 109 3.27 -0.61 -16.56
C ARG A 109 2.21 0.48 -16.37
N MET A 110 1.80 0.76 -15.14
CA MET A 110 0.83 1.81 -14.86
C MET A 110 1.32 3.18 -15.35
N TYR A 111 2.58 3.52 -15.09
CA TYR A 111 3.22 4.75 -15.60
C TYR A 111 3.27 4.76 -17.14
N ALA A 112 3.77 3.68 -17.75
CA ALA A 112 3.92 3.58 -19.20
C ALA A 112 2.58 3.68 -19.96
N GLN A 113 1.56 2.93 -19.53
CA GLN A 113 0.25 2.93 -20.18
C GLN A 113 -0.54 4.24 -20.02
N HIS A 114 -0.13 5.07 -19.05
CA HIS A 114 -0.67 6.42 -18.86
C HIS A 114 0.20 7.52 -19.49
N GLY A 115 1.27 7.17 -20.22
CA GLY A 115 2.15 8.15 -20.86
C GLY A 115 2.89 9.04 -19.86
N ILE A 116 3.19 8.51 -18.67
CA ILE A 116 3.94 9.21 -17.63
C ILE A 116 5.31 8.56 -17.52
N ILE A 117 6.38 9.36 -17.55
CA ILE A 117 7.73 8.87 -17.32
C ILE A 117 7.78 8.17 -15.96
N ALA A 118 8.29 6.94 -15.95
CA ALA A 118 8.43 6.13 -14.74
C ALA A 118 9.24 6.87 -13.65
N PRO A 119 9.05 6.52 -12.37
CA PRO A 119 9.92 7.04 -11.32
C PRO A 119 11.37 6.55 -11.54
N PRO A 120 12.37 7.29 -10.99
CA PRO A 120 13.76 6.85 -11.03
C PRO A 120 13.92 5.45 -10.44
N ARG A 121 14.65 4.58 -11.17
CA ARG A 121 15.03 3.26 -10.66
C ARG A 121 16.29 3.38 -9.83
N ARG A 122 16.34 2.59 -8.74
CA ARG A 122 17.50 2.47 -7.86
C ARG A 122 17.74 0.99 -7.61
N HIS A 123 18.95 0.53 -7.87
CA HIS A 123 19.26 -0.89 -7.97
C HIS A 123 19.80 -1.47 -6.67
N ARG A 124 20.71 -0.77 -5.99
CA ARG A 124 21.42 -1.27 -4.81
C ARG A 124 21.12 -0.45 -3.56
N SER A 125 20.93 0.87 -3.70
CA SER A 125 20.74 1.77 -2.55
C SER A 125 19.69 2.85 -2.79
N SER A 126 18.94 3.21 -1.73
CA SER A 126 17.99 4.33 -1.75
C SER A 126 18.63 5.70 -2.04
N ARG A 127 19.94 5.84 -1.82
CA ARG A 127 20.72 7.06 -2.05
C ARG A 127 21.16 7.23 -3.51
N GLU A 128 21.00 6.21 -4.36
CA GLU A 128 21.44 6.29 -5.76
C GLU A 128 20.84 7.51 -6.48
N GLY A 129 21.74 8.31 -7.08
CA GLY A 129 21.37 9.55 -7.77
C GLY A 129 20.94 10.71 -6.87
N ARG A 130 21.20 10.66 -5.56
CA ARG A 130 20.90 11.74 -4.61
C ARG A 130 22.16 12.45 -4.10
N ASN A 131 22.07 13.76 -3.92
CA ASN A 131 23.08 14.59 -3.27
C ASN A 131 22.69 14.86 -1.81
N THR A 132 23.68 15.08 -0.94
CA THR A 132 23.46 15.39 0.50
C THR A 132 22.61 16.64 0.75
N HIS A 133 22.48 17.52 -0.25
CA HIS A 133 21.72 18.76 -0.18
C HIS A 133 20.35 18.67 -0.87
N ASP A 134 19.97 17.51 -1.41
CA ASP A 134 18.66 17.33 -2.01
C ASP A 134 17.57 17.50 -0.94
N ILE A 135 16.51 18.25 -1.28
CA ILE A 135 15.36 18.42 -0.41
C ILE A 135 14.39 17.27 -0.68
N LEU A 136 14.24 16.38 0.30
CA LEU A 136 13.31 15.27 0.21
C LEU A 136 11.87 15.76 0.26
N ARG A 137 11.00 15.15 -0.53
CA ARG A 137 9.57 15.46 -0.58
C ARG A 137 8.80 14.48 0.28
N ALA A 138 8.26 14.98 1.37
CA ALA A 138 7.37 14.24 2.25
C ALA A 138 5.91 14.63 1.99
N TYR A 139 5.04 13.64 1.85
CA TYR A 139 3.60 13.86 1.70
C TYR A 139 2.84 13.08 2.75
N ILE A 140 2.02 13.80 3.53
CA ILE A 140 1.07 13.22 4.48
C ILE A 140 -0.30 13.14 3.81
N ILE A 141 -0.78 11.91 3.63
CA ILE A 141 -2.05 11.62 2.98
C ILE A 141 -3.20 11.94 3.92
N GLU A 142 -4.16 12.71 3.42
CA GLU A 142 -5.42 12.93 4.14
C GLU A 142 -6.17 11.62 4.33
N ASN A 143 -6.37 11.24 5.60
CA ASN A 143 -7.06 10.02 5.98
C ASN A 143 -8.24 10.34 6.90
N LYS A 144 -9.43 9.86 6.54
CA LYS A 144 -10.66 10.02 7.33
C LYS A 144 -10.63 9.37 8.72
N ARG A 145 -9.63 8.52 8.99
CA ARG A 145 -9.44 7.86 10.30
C ARG A 145 -8.70 8.72 11.30
N PHE A 146 -8.17 9.88 10.89
CA PHE A 146 -7.54 10.83 11.81
C PHE A 146 -8.58 11.82 12.33
N THR A 147 -8.60 12.02 13.64
CA THR A 147 -9.46 12.98 14.32
C THR A 147 -8.97 14.41 14.11
N ALA A 148 -9.81 15.40 14.42
CA ALA A 148 -9.42 16.82 14.34
C ALA A 148 -8.21 17.16 15.23
N MET A 149 -8.13 16.54 16.42
CA MET A 149 -7.00 16.73 17.34
C MET A 149 -5.71 16.13 16.77
N GLU A 150 -5.77 14.95 16.17
CA GLU A 150 -4.62 14.35 15.49
C GLU A 150 -4.16 15.20 14.30
N TRP A 151 -5.08 15.80 13.56
CA TRP A 151 -4.72 16.74 12.49
C TRP A 151 -4.01 17.99 12.99
N LYS A 152 -4.34 18.47 14.20
CA LYS A 152 -3.60 19.58 14.83
C LYS A 152 -2.14 19.18 15.10
N GLU A 153 -1.92 17.98 15.64
CA GLU A 153 -0.59 17.42 15.89
C GLU A 153 0.20 17.19 14.60
N ILE A 154 -0.49 16.70 13.55
CA ILE A 154 0.09 16.52 12.21
C ILE A 154 0.52 17.87 11.61
N ASN A 155 -0.34 18.88 11.64
CA ASN A 155 0.01 20.21 11.12
C ASN A 155 1.21 20.82 11.86
N ALA A 156 1.23 20.71 13.19
CA ALA A 156 2.33 21.20 14.00
C ALA A 156 3.66 20.48 13.67
N ALA A 157 3.61 19.19 13.34
CA ALA A 157 4.79 18.44 12.88
C ALA A 157 5.28 18.92 11.51
N ILE A 158 4.36 19.21 10.58
CA ILE A 158 4.68 19.75 9.25
C ILE A 158 5.38 21.11 9.39
N ASP A 159 4.83 22.00 10.21
CA ASP A 159 5.39 23.33 10.44
C ASP A 159 6.81 23.24 11.02
N GLU A 160 7.04 22.37 12.02
CA GLU A 160 8.38 22.17 12.60
C GLU A 160 9.40 21.70 11.55
N ILE A 161 9.04 20.71 10.74
CA ILE A 161 9.93 20.14 9.71
C ILE A 161 10.24 21.19 8.63
N ASN A 162 9.23 21.91 8.17
CA ASN A 162 9.40 22.91 7.11
C ASN A 162 10.17 24.14 7.60
N ASN A 163 9.97 24.56 8.85
CA ASN A 163 10.73 25.67 9.46
C ASN A 163 12.22 25.33 9.57
N TYR A 164 12.56 24.09 9.95
CA TYR A 164 13.95 23.62 9.94
C TYR A 164 14.58 23.74 8.54
N THR A 165 13.87 23.29 7.51
CA THR A 165 14.34 23.37 6.12
C THR A 165 14.51 24.82 5.66
N LEU A 166 13.51 25.68 5.89
CA LEU A 166 13.53 27.09 5.50
C LEU A 166 14.67 27.86 6.16
N MET A 167 14.91 27.63 7.45
CA MET A 167 16.02 28.26 8.18
C MET A 167 17.38 27.97 7.53
N HIS A 168 17.64 26.72 7.12
CA HIS A 168 18.90 26.35 6.47
C HIS A 168 18.99 26.84 5.03
N GLN A 169 17.87 26.93 4.31
CA GLN A 169 17.85 27.52 2.97
C GLN A 169 18.22 29.02 3.01
N ASN A 170 17.76 29.75 4.03
CA ASN A 170 18.01 31.18 4.17
C ASN A 170 19.44 31.53 4.64
N GLN A 171 20.14 30.61 5.31
CA GLN A 171 21.51 30.82 5.77
C GLN A 171 22.56 30.79 4.64
N GLY A 172 22.16 30.43 3.42
CA GLY A 172 23.05 30.32 2.27
C GLY A 172 24.00 29.11 2.37
N ILE A 173 24.40 28.55 1.23
CA ILE A 173 25.30 27.37 1.17
C ILE A 173 26.69 27.68 1.75
N THR A 174 27.07 28.96 1.85
CA THR A 174 28.40 29.41 2.24
C THR A 174 28.73 29.18 3.72
N ASN A 175 27.72 29.07 4.59
CA ASN A 175 27.91 28.60 5.96
C ASN A 175 27.58 27.11 6.01
N SER A 176 28.53 26.27 5.59
CA SER A 176 28.39 24.81 5.59
C SER A 176 28.38 24.22 7.00
N THR A 177 27.45 24.66 7.85
CA THR A 177 27.18 23.99 9.11
C THR A 177 26.65 22.60 8.80
N LYS A 178 27.21 21.60 9.48
CA LYS A 178 26.80 20.21 9.33
C LYS A 178 25.31 20.10 9.65
N LEU A 179 24.50 19.73 8.64
CA LEU A 179 23.08 19.51 8.83
C LEU A 179 22.85 18.42 9.90
N ASN A 180 22.06 18.74 10.92
CA ASN A 180 21.63 17.76 11.91
C ASN A 180 20.66 16.74 11.31
N TRP A 181 19.83 17.19 10.37
CA TRP A 181 18.84 16.37 9.67
C TRP A 181 18.81 16.70 8.18
N PRO A 182 18.48 15.75 7.30
CA PRO A 182 18.25 16.05 5.90
C PRO A 182 17.14 17.09 5.72
N LEU A 183 17.25 17.91 4.67
CA LEU A 183 16.25 18.91 4.33
C LEU A 183 15.01 18.22 3.76
N ILE A 184 13.83 18.59 4.27
CA ILE A 184 12.55 17.96 3.93
C ILE A 184 11.51 19.03 3.68
N ASN A 185 10.77 18.89 2.58
CA ASN A 185 9.57 19.66 2.29
C ASN A 185 8.35 18.77 2.50
N THR A 186 7.59 19.04 3.56
CA THR A 186 6.43 18.25 3.96
C THR A 186 5.13 18.95 3.56
N LYS A 187 4.22 18.22 2.91
CA LYS A 187 2.92 18.72 2.46
C LYS A 187 1.80 17.74 2.77
N ILE A 188 0.57 18.24 2.88
CA ILE A 188 -0.63 17.40 2.92
C ILE A 188 -1.08 17.11 1.49
N LEU A 189 -1.41 15.85 1.22
CA LEU A 189 -1.99 15.41 -0.05
C LEU A 189 -3.44 15.00 0.15
N ARG A 190 -4.36 15.71 -0.51
CA ARG A 190 -5.79 15.39 -0.53
C ARG A 190 -6.16 14.80 -1.89
N TYR A 191 -6.31 13.47 -1.98
CA TYR A 191 -6.50 12.80 -3.28
C TYR A 191 -7.67 13.32 -4.09
N GLY A 192 -8.79 13.62 -3.43
CA GLY A 192 -10.01 14.12 -4.08
C GLY A 192 -9.84 15.52 -4.69
N LEU A 193 -8.82 16.27 -4.28
CA LEU A 193 -8.55 17.63 -4.73
C LEU A 193 -7.47 17.73 -5.81
N ILE A 194 -6.81 16.62 -6.14
CA ILE A 194 -5.81 16.59 -7.21
C ILE A 194 -6.55 16.69 -8.55
N MET A 195 -6.31 17.80 -9.24
CA MET A 195 -6.88 18.06 -10.57
C MET A 195 -5.80 17.92 -11.65
N PRO A 196 -6.17 17.46 -12.86
CA PRO A 196 -5.40 17.68 -14.08
C PRO A 196 -4.84 19.09 -14.12
N GLN A 197 -3.55 19.23 -14.40
CA GLN A 197 -3.04 20.53 -14.83
C GLN A 197 -3.77 20.88 -16.13
N LYS A 198 -4.46 22.04 -16.16
CA LYS A 198 -4.95 22.57 -17.43
C LYS A 198 -3.74 22.63 -18.36
N LYS A 199 -3.80 21.97 -19.52
CA LYS A 199 -2.73 22.03 -20.53
C LYS A 199 -2.47 23.52 -20.78
N GLN A 200 -1.46 24.10 -20.14
CA GLN A 200 -0.77 25.24 -20.73
C GLN A 200 -0.29 24.67 -22.05
N GLN A 201 -0.76 25.22 -23.17
CA GLN A 201 -0.36 24.79 -24.51
C GLN A 201 1.17 24.73 -24.54
N SER A 202 1.71 23.54 -24.34
CA SER A 202 3.14 23.36 -24.16
C SER A 202 3.73 23.47 -25.56
N ARG A 203 4.45 24.56 -25.82
CA ARG A 203 5.27 24.76 -27.03
C ARG A 203 6.47 23.80 -27.09
N PHE A 204 6.37 22.61 -26.51
CA PHE A 204 7.41 21.60 -26.65
C PHE A 204 7.21 20.89 -27.98
N ASN A 205 8.10 21.18 -28.92
CA ASN A 205 8.29 20.41 -30.13
C ASN A 205 8.57 18.96 -29.70
N ASN A 206 7.64 18.07 -29.98
CA ASN A 206 7.80 16.64 -29.74
C ASN A 206 9.06 16.17 -30.49
N THR A 207 10.15 15.96 -29.75
CA THR A 207 11.28 15.21 -30.28
C THR A 207 10.83 13.77 -30.49
N ILE A 208 11.02 13.31 -31.72
CA ILE A 208 10.65 11.99 -32.20
C ILE A 208 11.59 10.98 -31.55
N THR A 209 11.23 10.45 -30.39
CA THR A 209 11.85 9.24 -29.86
C THR A 209 10.76 8.28 -29.43
N ASP A 210 10.56 7.26 -30.28
CA ASP A 210 9.74 6.05 -30.11
C ASP A 210 8.26 6.22 -29.78
N ALA A 211 7.47 6.53 -30.81
CA ALA A 211 6.01 6.60 -30.75
C ALA A 211 5.34 5.47 -31.56
N LYS A 212 5.21 4.27 -30.98
CA LYS A 212 3.91 3.60 -31.11
C LYS A 212 2.98 4.33 -30.15
N SER A 213 2.45 5.47 -30.59
CA SER A 213 1.42 6.20 -29.85
C SER A 213 0.30 5.22 -29.50
N PRO A 214 -0.24 5.27 -28.28
CA PRO A 214 -1.51 4.61 -28.02
C PRO A 214 -2.50 5.05 -29.11
N THR A 215 -3.27 4.12 -29.66
CA THR A 215 -4.28 4.41 -30.68
C THR A 215 -5.43 5.28 -30.15
N TYR A 216 -5.40 5.64 -28.87
CA TYR A 216 -6.35 6.53 -28.20
C TYR A 216 -5.67 7.82 -27.73
N GLU A 217 -6.39 8.94 -27.83
CA GLU A 217 -5.95 10.22 -27.30
C GLU A 217 -5.72 10.12 -25.78
N LEU A 218 -4.51 10.42 -25.31
CA LEU A 218 -4.19 10.51 -23.89
C LEU A 218 -4.86 11.75 -23.29
N LYS A 219 -6.12 11.60 -22.89
CA LYS A 219 -6.83 12.62 -22.11
C LYS A 219 -6.31 12.63 -20.69
N GLU A 220 -5.92 13.81 -20.22
CA GLU A 220 -5.47 13.99 -18.84
C GLU A 220 -6.63 13.74 -17.86
N ASN A 221 -6.40 12.98 -16.78
CA ASN A 221 -7.39 12.70 -15.75
C ASN A 221 -6.79 12.84 -14.33
N ARG A 222 -7.63 12.76 -13.29
CA ARG A 222 -7.19 12.95 -11.90
C ARG A 222 -6.17 11.88 -11.45
N PHE A 223 -6.29 10.66 -11.95
CA PHE A 223 -5.37 9.57 -11.61
C PHE A 223 -3.99 9.77 -12.23
N MET A 224 -3.91 10.28 -13.46
CA MET A 224 -2.64 10.68 -14.07
C MET A 224 -1.95 11.79 -13.28
N ALA A 225 -2.72 12.81 -12.85
CA ALA A 225 -2.20 13.86 -11.97
C ALA A 225 -1.70 13.30 -10.63
N GLN A 226 -2.39 12.32 -10.04
CA GLN A 226 -1.93 11.59 -8.86
C GLN A 226 -0.60 10.85 -9.10
N LEU A 227 -0.50 10.05 -10.17
CA LEU A 227 0.73 9.32 -10.53
C LEU A 227 1.93 10.26 -10.69
N ARG A 228 1.74 11.46 -11.27
CA ARG A 228 2.81 12.47 -11.38
C ARG A 228 3.27 13.01 -10.04
N ILE A 229 2.41 13.07 -9.03
CA ILE A 229 2.81 13.45 -7.67
C ILE A 229 3.56 12.28 -7.04
N PHE A 230 3.00 11.06 -7.07
CA PHE A 230 3.57 9.86 -6.45
C PHE A 230 5.00 9.56 -6.90
N ARG A 231 5.32 9.74 -8.19
CA ARG A 231 6.68 9.52 -8.71
C ARG A 231 7.73 10.48 -8.14
N THR A 232 7.32 11.47 -7.36
CA THR A 232 8.22 12.46 -6.73
C THR A 232 8.27 12.34 -5.22
N ILE A 233 7.50 11.43 -4.61
CA ILE A 233 7.42 11.32 -3.16
C ILE A 233 8.59 10.48 -2.66
N ASP A 234 9.42 11.07 -1.80
CA ASP A 234 10.51 10.36 -1.12
C ASP A 234 10.01 9.72 0.18
N ILE A 235 9.14 10.42 0.91
CA ILE A 235 8.55 9.97 2.17
C ILE A 235 7.03 10.05 2.07
N HIS A 236 6.38 8.90 2.11
CA HIS A 236 4.93 8.78 2.04
C HIS A 236 4.37 8.45 3.42
N VAL A 237 3.57 9.36 4.00
CA VAL A 237 3.00 9.18 5.34
C VAL A 237 1.50 9.00 5.23
N THR A 238 0.97 7.92 5.80
CA THR A 238 -0.43 7.56 5.62
C THR A 238 -0.99 6.82 6.83
N GLY A 239 -2.31 6.69 6.90
CA GLY A 239 -2.98 5.73 7.79
C GLY A 239 -3.48 4.54 6.97
N PRO A 240 -4.11 3.54 7.60
CA PRO A 240 -4.63 2.37 6.90
C PRO A 240 -5.68 2.74 5.83
N GLY A 241 -5.91 1.84 4.87
CA GLY A 241 -6.86 1.96 3.76
C GLY A 241 -6.21 2.36 2.43
N THR A 242 -7.04 2.81 1.48
CA THR A 242 -6.65 3.13 0.10
C THR A 242 -5.39 3.96 -0.05
N GLY A 243 -5.18 4.93 0.84
CA GLY A 243 -3.99 5.79 0.79
C GLY A 243 -2.68 5.00 0.88
N GLN A 244 -2.65 3.94 1.68
CA GLN A 244 -1.51 3.06 1.84
C GLN A 244 -1.26 2.17 0.62
N MET A 245 -2.27 1.88 -0.18
CA MET A 245 -2.12 1.06 -1.38
C MET A 245 -1.31 1.75 -2.48
N TYR A 246 -1.39 3.08 -2.56
CA TYR A 246 -0.64 3.87 -3.53
C TYR A 246 0.88 3.86 -3.30
N GLN A 247 1.35 3.32 -2.17
CA GLN A 247 2.79 3.23 -1.92
C GLN A 247 3.52 2.46 -3.03
N THR A 248 2.86 1.51 -3.68
CA THR A 248 3.42 0.77 -4.82
C THR A 248 3.83 1.68 -5.99
N PHE A 249 3.27 2.89 -6.11
CA PHE A 249 3.63 3.86 -7.15
C PHE A 249 4.79 4.78 -6.78
N LEU A 250 5.35 4.63 -5.58
CA LEU A 250 6.49 5.44 -5.15
C LEU A 250 7.78 5.04 -5.91
N PRO A 251 8.76 5.95 -6.00
CA PRO A 251 10.10 5.65 -6.50
C PRO A 251 10.82 4.57 -5.70
N ASP A 252 11.78 3.90 -6.35
CA ASP A 252 12.69 2.99 -5.66
C ASP A 252 13.48 3.78 -4.61
N GLY A 253 13.65 3.26 -3.40
CA GLY A 253 14.35 3.96 -2.32
C GLY A 253 13.50 4.97 -1.54
N SER A 254 12.18 5.00 -1.75
CA SER A 254 11.26 5.79 -0.91
C SER A 254 10.90 5.05 0.38
N VAL A 255 10.42 5.80 1.38
CA VAL A 255 9.97 5.26 2.68
C VAL A 255 8.47 5.50 2.85
N ASN A 256 7.74 4.46 3.25
CA ASN A 256 6.33 4.54 3.64
C ASN A 256 6.21 4.50 5.17
N ILE A 257 5.61 5.53 5.76
CA ILE A 257 5.30 5.64 7.18
C ILE A 257 3.80 5.39 7.38
N ASN A 258 3.44 4.34 8.12
CA ASN A 258 2.05 4.05 8.48
C ASN A 258 1.76 4.51 9.92
N LEU A 259 0.89 5.52 10.06
CA LEU A 259 0.47 6.09 11.33
C LEU A 259 -0.56 5.24 12.08
N GLY A 260 -1.08 4.18 11.47
CA GLY A 260 -2.10 3.31 12.06
C GLY A 260 -3.47 3.99 12.18
N GLY A 261 -4.50 3.16 12.29
CA GLY A 261 -5.87 3.54 12.63
C GLY A 261 -6.25 3.00 14.01
N LEU A 262 -7.36 3.49 14.54
CA LEU A 262 -7.96 2.96 15.74
C LEU A 262 -9.14 2.07 15.38
N GLN A 263 -9.17 0.87 15.95
CA GLN A 263 -10.34 -0.01 15.93
C GLN A 263 -10.93 -0.04 17.34
N GLU A 264 -12.26 -0.02 17.40
CA GLU A 264 -13.00 -0.10 18.65
C GLU A 264 -13.28 -1.55 19.01
N LEU A 265 -12.96 -1.92 20.24
CA LEU A 265 -13.40 -3.15 20.89
C LEU A 265 -14.48 -2.78 21.91
N ARG A 266 -15.74 -3.10 21.60
CA ARG A 266 -16.84 -2.98 22.56
C ARG A 266 -16.77 -4.16 23.53
N ARG A 267 -16.52 -3.90 24.82
CA ARG A 267 -16.67 -4.86 25.92
C ARG A 267 -17.80 -4.38 26.84
N GLU A 268 -18.30 -5.28 27.68
CA GLU A 268 -19.29 -4.96 28.73
C GLU A 268 -18.77 -3.85 29.66
N ASN A 269 -17.44 -3.81 29.90
CA ASN A 269 -16.78 -2.85 30.79
C ASN A 269 -16.31 -1.56 30.10
N GLY A 270 -16.80 -1.27 28.89
CA GLY A 270 -16.51 -0.02 28.17
C GLY A 270 -15.82 -0.19 26.83
N LYS A 271 -15.42 0.95 26.26
CA LYS A 271 -14.82 1.06 24.92
C LYS A 271 -13.30 1.05 25.02
N ARG A 272 -12.67 0.04 24.43
CA ARG A 272 -11.22 -0.01 24.25
C ARG A 272 -10.86 0.22 22.79
N THR A 273 -9.70 0.80 22.55
CA THR A 273 -9.17 0.98 21.21
C THR A 273 -7.83 0.26 21.08
N PHE A 274 -7.57 -0.27 19.90
CA PHE A 274 -6.27 -0.83 19.56
C PHE A 274 -5.85 -0.33 18.18
N THR A 275 -4.56 -0.48 17.90
CA THR A 275 -3.93 -0.01 16.67
C THR A 275 -4.09 -1.03 15.57
N THR A 276 -4.46 -0.57 14.39
CA THR A 276 -4.44 -1.38 13.16
C THR A 276 -3.61 -0.68 12.11
N TYR A 277 -2.69 -1.40 11.48
CA TYR A 277 -1.94 -0.91 10.32
C TYR A 277 -2.51 -1.43 8.99
N MET A 278 -3.48 -2.35 9.04
CA MET A 278 -4.13 -3.01 7.92
C MET A 278 -3.14 -3.45 6.83
N GLU A 279 -3.07 -2.76 5.69
CA GLU A 279 -2.42 -3.21 4.45
C GLU A 279 -0.87 -3.26 4.49
N GLN A 280 -0.27 -3.78 5.56
CA GLN A 280 1.18 -3.90 5.76
C GLN A 280 1.84 -4.79 4.71
N TYR A 281 1.11 -5.79 4.20
CA TYR A 281 1.57 -6.69 3.14
C TYR A 281 1.94 -5.93 1.85
N MET A 282 1.36 -4.74 1.63
CA MET A 282 1.73 -3.86 0.53
C MET A 282 3.18 -3.39 0.67
N THR A 283 3.61 -3.03 1.88
CA THR A 283 4.97 -2.54 2.14
C THR A 283 5.98 -3.68 2.13
N SER A 284 5.67 -4.81 2.77
CA SER A 284 6.55 -5.99 2.76
C SER A 284 6.69 -6.63 1.36
N GLY A 285 5.65 -6.57 0.54
CA GLY A 285 5.66 -7.04 -0.85
C GLY A 285 6.19 -6.03 -1.88
N THR A 286 6.72 -4.88 -1.44
CA THR A 286 7.33 -3.88 -2.32
C THR A 286 8.83 -3.79 -2.04
N PRO A 287 9.66 -4.57 -2.75
CA PRO A 287 11.07 -4.78 -2.40
C PRO A 287 11.94 -3.51 -2.53
N TYR A 288 11.44 -2.45 -3.14
CA TYR A 288 12.17 -1.20 -3.33
C TYR A 288 11.78 -0.10 -2.34
N LEU A 289 10.91 -0.38 -1.36
CA LEU A 289 10.49 0.58 -0.34
C LEU A 289 10.91 0.12 1.05
N LYS A 290 11.09 1.07 1.97
CA LYS A 290 11.15 0.77 3.40
C LYS A 290 9.84 1.13 4.09
N GLY A 291 9.38 0.31 5.03
CA GLY A 291 8.29 0.61 5.95
C GLY A 291 8.75 1.14 7.30
N LEU A 292 8.07 2.16 7.82
CA LEU A 292 8.12 2.58 9.23
C LEU A 292 6.70 2.66 9.78
N TYR A 293 6.55 2.51 11.09
CA TYR A 293 5.25 2.41 11.74
C TYR A 293 5.21 3.28 12.99
N TYR A 294 4.09 3.96 13.20
CA TYR A 294 3.84 4.67 14.45
C TYR A 294 3.75 3.67 15.61
N PRO A 295 4.34 3.89 16.79
CA PRO A 295 4.43 2.88 17.83
C PRO A 295 3.05 2.31 18.25
N ILE A 296 2.94 0.97 18.21
CA ILE A 296 1.65 0.25 18.32
C ILE A 296 0.91 0.54 19.63
N ASN A 297 1.63 0.65 20.74
CA ASN A 297 1.05 0.93 22.07
C ASN A 297 0.82 2.42 22.34
N GLU A 298 1.46 3.31 21.58
CA GLU A 298 1.27 4.75 21.76
C GLU A 298 0.06 5.25 20.98
N ARG A 299 -0.19 4.65 19.82
CA ARG A 299 -1.26 5.06 18.89
C ARG A 299 -2.67 5.12 19.51
N PRO A 300 -3.09 4.24 20.45
CA PRO A 300 -4.38 4.36 21.14
C PRO A 300 -4.55 5.67 21.92
N ASN A 301 -3.45 6.32 22.30
CA ASN A 301 -3.44 7.62 22.99
C ASN A 301 -3.47 8.82 22.01
N GLY A 302 -3.73 8.56 20.73
CA GLY A 302 -3.67 9.55 19.66
C GLY A 302 -2.30 9.68 19.02
N ILE A 303 -2.26 10.44 17.93
CA ILE A 303 -1.04 10.80 17.22
C ILE A 303 -0.42 12.02 17.88
N LYS A 304 0.87 11.96 18.19
CA LYS A 304 1.65 13.05 18.81
C LYS A 304 2.60 13.67 17.79
N ARG A 305 2.74 15.00 17.81
CA ARG A 305 3.66 15.76 16.96
C ARG A 305 5.07 15.20 16.98
N GLU A 306 5.64 15.01 18.17
CA GLU A 306 7.05 14.61 18.35
C GLU A 306 7.34 13.28 17.67
N GLN A 307 6.36 12.37 17.71
CA GLN A 307 6.47 11.06 17.11
C GLN A 307 6.43 11.11 15.57
N ILE A 308 5.60 11.98 14.99
CA ILE A 308 5.60 12.22 13.53
C ILE A 308 6.94 12.80 13.08
N VAL A 309 7.41 13.84 13.79
CA VAL A 309 8.69 14.49 13.48
C VAL A 309 9.83 13.48 13.53
N ARG A 310 9.87 12.63 14.57
CA ARG A 310 10.85 11.55 14.71
C ARG A 310 10.83 10.62 13.51
N LEU A 311 9.66 10.08 13.15
CA LEU A 311 9.52 9.12 12.05
C LEU A 311 9.91 9.72 10.68
N ILE A 312 9.51 10.96 10.40
CA ILE A 312 9.85 11.61 9.12
C ILE A 312 11.37 11.91 9.05
N ARG A 313 11.99 12.36 10.14
CA ARG A 313 13.44 12.58 10.21
C ARG A 313 14.23 11.26 10.10
N GLU A 314 13.74 10.19 10.74
CA GLU A 314 14.31 8.84 10.62
C GLU A 314 14.23 8.33 9.18
N ALA A 315 13.07 8.45 8.52
CA ALA A 315 12.90 8.12 7.12
C ALA A 315 13.87 8.89 6.22
N ALA A 316 13.96 10.21 6.42
CA ALA A 316 14.86 11.06 5.66
C ALA A 316 16.33 10.64 5.83
N LYS A 317 16.76 10.40 7.07
CA LYS A 317 18.11 9.90 7.37
C LYS A 317 18.36 8.57 6.69
N MET A 318 17.43 7.63 6.75
CA MET A 318 17.58 6.32 6.11
C MET A 318 17.71 6.42 4.58
N ILE A 319 16.93 7.30 3.94
CA ILE A 319 17.04 7.55 2.50
C ILE A 319 18.43 8.08 2.14
N MET A 320 18.92 9.05 2.90
CA MET A 320 20.20 9.74 2.66
C MET A 320 21.42 8.90 3.04
N ASP A 321 21.31 8.07 4.06
CA ASP A 321 22.37 7.13 4.47
C ASP A 321 22.45 5.96 3.47
N GLY A 322 21.32 5.54 2.90
CA GLY A 322 21.24 4.54 1.84
C GLY A 322 20.90 3.14 2.37
N PHE A 323 19.63 2.75 2.37
CA PHE A 323 19.23 1.37 2.67
C PHE A 323 19.36 0.48 1.43
N SER A 324 19.60 -0.82 1.66
CA SER A 324 19.79 -1.82 0.59
C SER A 324 18.48 -2.14 -0.14
N ILE A 325 18.57 -2.31 -1.47
CA ILE A 325 17.47 -2.76 -2.34
C ILE A 325 17.93 -4.08 -3.00
N PRO A 326 17.13 -5.17 -2.94
CA PRO A 326 15.80 -5.27 -2.35
C PRO A 326 15.82 -5.23 -0.81
N VAL A 327 14.75 -4.68 -0.23
CA VAL A 327 14.52 -4.65 1.22
C VAL A 327 13.99 -6.00 1.68
N ASN A 328 14.50 -6.50 2.81
CA ASN A 328 13.99 -7.71 3.43
C ASN A 328 12.52 -7.50 3.87
N PRO A 329 11.57 -8.33 3.40
CA PRO A 329 10.14 -8.14 3.69
C PRO A 329 9.80 -8.13 5.18
N THR A 330 10.51 -8.91 6.00
CA THR A 330 10.25 -8.98 7.45
C THR A 330 10.67 -7.71 8.17
N GLU A 331 11.66 -6.98 7.65
CA GLU A 331 12.04 -5.66 8.17
C GLU A 331 11.00 -4.58 7.86
N ASN A 332 10.15 -4.82 6.85
CA ASN A 332 9.10 -3.93 6.39
C ASN A 332 7.74 -4.17 7.05
N LEU A 333 7.70 -4.91 8.17
CA LEU A 333 6.48 -5.19 8.91
C LEU A 333 6.47 -4.50 10.27
N ALA A 334 5.27 -4.11 10.71
CA ALA A 334 5.05 -3.67 12.07
C ALA A 334 5.10 -4.86 13.04
N PRO A 335 5.12 -4.61 14.37
CA PRO A 335 5.22 -5.68 15.37
C PRO A 335 4.16 -6.79 15.25
N ASP A 336 2.90 -6.44 14.94
CA ASP A 336 1.80 -7.38 14.75
C ASP A 336 1.97 -8.23 13.47
N GLY A 337 2.47 -7.64 12.38
CA GLY A 337 2.82 -8.36 11.17
C GLY A 337 3.96 -9.37 11.38
N LYS A 338 4.99 -8.98 12.13
CA LYS A 338 6.11 -9.88 12.51
C LYS A 338 5.63 -11.03 13.40
N LEU A 339 4.75 -10.72 14.36
CA LEU A 339 4.10 -11.72 15.19
C LEU A 339 3.37 -12.77 14.36
N TYR A 340 2.57 -12.33 13.38
CA TYR A 340 1.80 -13.24 12.52
C TYR A 340 2.71 -14.21 11.76
N ILE A 341 3.80 -13.75 11.18
CA ILE A 341 4.75 -14.61 10.46
C ILE A 341 5.34 -15.65 11.41
N GLU A 342 5.87 -15.23 12.56
CA GLU A 342 6.47 -16.18 13.51
C GLU A 342 5.44 -17.18 14.05
N MET A 343 4.17 -16.76 14.17
CA MET A 343 3.09 -17.65 14.54
C MET A 343 2.83 -18.70 13.44
N CYS A 344 2.82 -18.31 12.15
CA CYS A 344 2.72 -19.24 11.01
C CYS A 344 3.90 -20.24 10.99
N GLU A 345 5.12 -19.77 11.29
CA GLU A 345 6.33 -20.60 11.31
C GLU A 345 6.30 -21.65 12.44
N LYS A 346 5.77 -21.27 13.61
CA LYS A 346 5.74 -22.13 14.80
C LYS A 346 4.50 -23.01 14.90
N ASP A 347 3.37 -22.58 14.35
CA ASP A 347 2.10 -23.28 14.38
C ASP A 347 1.59 -23.53 12.96
N LYS A 348 1.93 -24.71 12.41
CA LYS A 348 1.50 -25.12 11.07
C LYS A 348 -0.03 -25.22 10.93
N GLN A 349 -0.74 -25.54 12.01
CA GLN A 349 -2.20 -25.62 11.96
C GLN A 349 -2.80 -24.22 11.81
N PHE A 350 -2.30 -23.24 12.57
CA PHE A 350 -2.66 -21.83 12.40
C PHE A 350 -2.28 -21.32 11.01
N CYS A 351 -1.11 -21.69 10.51
CA CYS A 351 -0.64 -21.28 9.18
C CYS A 351 -1.63 -21.75 8.11
N ASN A 352 -1.89 -23.05 8.04
CA ASN A 352 -2.87 -23.63 7.09
C ASN A 352 -4.26 -23.00 7.26
N LEU A 353 -4.72 -22.79 8.50
CA LEU A 353 -6.02 -22.17 8.79
C LEU A 353 -6.15 -20.76 8.17
N THR A 354 -5.05 -20.00 8.13
CA THR A 354 -5.04 -18.60 7.66
C THR A 354 -4.64 -18.44 6.20
N THR A 355 -4.16 -19.50 5.54
CA THR A 355 -3.62 -19.41 4.18
C THR A 355 -4.29 -20.35 3.19
N ASP A 356 -4.85 -21.47 3.66
CA ASP A 356 -5.39 -22.50 2.79
C ASP A 356 -6.88 -22.30 2.56
N ARG A 357 -7.32 -22.43 1.30
CA ARG A 357 -8.74 -22.55 0.96
C ARG A 357 -9.14 -24.01 0.97
N ALA A 358 -9.68 -24.44 2.08
CA ALA A 358 -10.34 -25.73 2.20
C ALA A 358 -11.84 -25.54 2.41
N THR A 359 -12.65 -26.48 1.93
CA THR A 359 -14.12 -26.43 2.00
C THR A 359 -14.66 -26.44 3.42
N ASP A 360 -13.87 -26.94 4.37
CA ASP A 360 -14.16 -27.04 5.80
C ASP A 360 -13.62 -25.85 6.62
N VAL A 361 -12.82 -24.96 6.02
CA VAL A 361 -12.31 -23.75 6.69
C VAL A 361 -13.26 -22.58 6.43
N PRO A 362 -13.82 -21.95 7.48
CA PRO A 362 -14.65 -20.77 7.31
C PRO A 362 -13.90 -19.65 6.57
N PHE A 363 -14.55 -19.01 5.59
CA PHE A 363 -13.94 -17.93 4.79
C PHE A 363 -13.29 -16.84 5.65
N GLY A 364 -13.87 -16.52 6.81
CA GLY A 364 -13.32 -15.53 7.73
C GLY A 364 -11.92 -15.88 8.27
N CYS A 365 -11.57 -17.16 8.40
CA CYS A 365 -10.29 -17.57 9.00
C CYS A 365 -9.07 -17.27 8.11
N TYR A 366 -9.26 -17.11 6.79
CA TYR A 366 -8.21 -16.71 5.84
C TYR A 366 -8.50 -15.37 5.12
N HIS A 367 -9.61 -14.71 5.48
CA HIS A 367 -9.99 -13.38 4.98
C HIS A 367 -10.16 -12.42 6.17
N PHE A 368 -9.04 -11.97 6.71
CA PHE A 368 -8.98 -11.15 7.91
C PHE A 368 -7.87 -10.10 7.82
N TRP A 369 -7.85 -9.17 8.77
CA TRP A 369 -6.70 -8.32 9.00
C TRP A 369 -5.87 -8.88 10.14
N VAL A 370 -4.55 -8.84 10.03
CA VAL A 370 -3.64 -9.39 11.06
C VAL A 370 -3.99 -8.90 12.47
N ASP A 371 -4.37 -7.64 12.61
CA ASP A 371 -4.79 -7.07 13.89
C ASP A 371 -6.01 -7.78 14.52
N GLU A 372 -6.88 -8.43 13.74
CA GLU A 372 -8.01 -9.19 14.25
C GLU A 372 -7.57 -10.48 14.96
N VAL A 373 -6.51 -11.16 14.47
CA VAL A 373 -5.90 -12.29 15.19
C VAL A 373 -5.12 -11.76 16.39
N VAL A 374 -4.26 -10.77 16.15
CA VAL A 374 -3.36 -10.22 17.17
C VAL A 374 -4.12 -9.60 18.33
N HIS A 375 -5.35 -9.12 18.16
CA HIS A 375 -6.20 -8.59 19.23
C HIS A 375 -7.45 -9.44 19.50
N GLU A 376 -7.52 -10.67 18.99
CA GLU A 376 -8.61 -11.63 19.23
C GLU A 376 -10.02 -11.03 18.99
N ARG A 377 -10.22 -10.43 17.81
CA ARG A 377 -11.47 -9.77 17.41
C ARG A 377 -12.35 -10.68 16.55
N GLY A 378 -13.67 -10.48 16.66
CA GLY A 378 -14.64 -11.14 15.80
C GLY A 378 -14.61 -12.65 15.99
N ILE A 379 -14.40 -13.38 14.90
CA ILE A 379 -14.33 -14.85 14.86
C ILE A 379 -13.12 -15.44 15.59
N TRP A 380 -12.11 -14.62 15.88
CA TRP A 380 -10.89 -15.01 16.61
C TRP A 380 -11.06 -14.94 18.13
N ARG A 381 -12.15 -14.34 18.61
CA ARG A 381 -12.44 -14.21 20.04
C ARG A 381 -12.90 -15.55 20.61
N SER A 382 -12.36 -15.93 21.77
CA SER A 382 -12.94 -16.99 22.60
C SER A 382 -14.32 -16.57 23.11
N GLN A 383 -15.37 -17.31 22.73
CA GLN A 383 -16.69 -17.15 23.30
C GLN A 383 -16.94 -18.26 24.32
N ARG A 384 -17.20 -17.88 25.58
CA ARG A 384 -17.64 -18.84 26.60
C ARG A 384 -19.12 -19.09 26.42
N LYS A 385 -19.49 -20.34 26.15
CA LYS A 385 -20.88 -20.77 26.08
C LYS A 385 -21.50 -20.88 27.48
N PRO A 386 -22.84 -20.93 27.58
CA PRO A 386 -23.53 -21.13 28.86
C PRO A 386 -23.11 -22.40 29.62
N ASP A 387 -22.70 -23.45 28.89
CA ASP A 387 -22.18 -24.71 29.46
C ASP A 387 -20.73 -24.61 29.96
N GLY A 388 -20.10 -23.43 29.87
CA GLY A 388 -18.72 -23.19 30.27
C GLY A 388 -17.67 -23.54 29.21
N SER A 389 -18.04 -24.18 28.10
CA SER A 389 -17.12 -24.50 27.01
C SER A 389 -16.68 -23.25 26.25
N ILE A 390 -15.45 -23.24 25.73
CA ILE A 390 -14.94 -22.17 24.89
C ILE A 390 -15.14 -22.57 23.43
N LYS A 391 -15.88 -21.77 22.66
CA LYS A 391 -16.00 -21.91 21.21
C LYS A 391 -15.18 -20.81 20.51
N SER A 392 -14.42 -21.22 19.51
CA SER A 392 -13.67 -20.34 18.60
C SER A 392 -14.00 -20.81 17.19
N ASP A 393 -14.51 -19.93 16.33
CA ASP A 393 -14.82 -20.32 14.94
C ASP A 393 -13.54 -20.54 14.13
N CYS A 394 -12.44 -19.89 14.53
CA CYS A 394 -11.08 -20.15 14.05
C CYS A 394 -10.20 -20.58 15.24
N PRO A 395 -9.94 -21.88 15.46
CA PRO A 395 -9.12 -22.35 16.58
C PRO A 395 -7.62 -22.13 16.31
N PHE A 396 -6.87 -21.64 17.30
CA PHE A 396 -5.42 -21.44 17.19
C PHE A 396 -4.74 -21.44 18.58
N ASN A 397 -3.42 -21.57 18.60
CA ASN A 397 -2.63 -21.60 19.83
C ASN A 397 -2.52 -20.21 20.50
N ARG A 398 -3.39 -19.94 21.49
CA ARG A 398 -3.41 -18.67 22.24
C ARG A 398 -2.22 -18.48 23.18
N THR A 399 -1.68 -19.57 23.73
CA THR A 399 -0.48 -19.51 24.56
C THR A 399 0.68 -18.95 23.75
N LEU A 400 0.90 -19.48 22.54
CA LEU A 400 1.89 -18.96 21.60
C LEU A 400 1.61 -17.50 21.23
N LEU A 401 0.36 -17.13 20.93
CA LEU A 401 0.00 -15.74 20.65
C LEU A 401 0.44 -14.80 21.80
N TYR A 402 0.19 -15.16 23.06
CA TYR A 402 0.55 -14.33 24.21
C TYR A 402 2.06 -14.23 24.43
N GLU A 403 2.79 -15.32 24.24
CA GLU A 403 4.26 -15.32 24.25
C GLU A 403 4.81 -14.37 23.18
N LEU A 404 4.29 -14.45 21.96
CA LEU A 404 4.74 -13.59 20.87
C LEU A 404 4.32 -12.12 21.06
N ARG A 405 3.13 -11.85 21.62
CA ARG A 405 2.74 -10.47 21.98
C ARG A 405 3.75 -9.87 22.95
N LYS A 406 4.17 -10.61 23.98
CA LYS A 406 5.20 -10.18 24.92
C LYS A 406 6.55 -9.96 24.20
N LYS A 407 6.96 -10.87 23.32
CA LYS A 407 8.20 -10.76 22.52
C LYS A 407 8.23 -9.48 21.68
N TYR A 408 7.12 -9.16 21.02
CA TYR A 408 7.01 -7.99 20.14
C TYR A 408 6.53 -6.72 20.86
N GLY A 409 6.42 -6.77 22.20
CA GLY A 409 6.00 -5.64 23.02
C GLY A 409 4.60 -5.14 22.69
N ILE A 410 3.66 -6.01 22.31
CA ILE A 410 2.27 -5.65 22.01
C ILE A 410 1.46 -5.78 23.29
N HIS A 411 0.99 -4.66 23.83
CA HIS A 411 0.24 -4.68 25.08
C HIS A 411 -1.20 -5.12 24.84
N HIS A 412 -1.63 -6.11 25.61
CA HIS A 412 -3.04 -6.47 25.68
C HIS A 412 -3.66 -5.71 26.84
N TYR A 413 -4.60 -4.82 26.55
CA TYR A 413 -5.39 -4.15 27.58
C TYR A 413 -6.51 -5.12 27.97
N ASP A 414 -6.28 -5.95 28.99
CA ASP A 414 -7.26 -6.90 29.54
C ASP A 414 -8.28 -6.31 30.50
#